data_AF-A0A0D0QDM9-F1
#
_entry.id   AF-A0A0D0QDM9-F1
#
_cell.length_a   1.000
_cell.length_b   1.000
_cell.length_c   1.000
_cell.angle_alpha   90.00
_cell.angle_beta   90.00
_cell.angle_gamma   90.00
#
_symmetry.space_group_name_H-M   'P 1'
#
loop_
_entity.id
_entity.type
_entity.pdbx_description
1 polymer ?
#
loop_
_entity_poly.entity_id
_entity_poly.type
_entity_poly.pdbx_seq_one_letter_code
_entity_poly.pdbx_strand_id
1 'polypeptide(L)'
;MIVLLLALGIALVFGAKRFYGARFIFPGIAAVLIFIAFPVVYTIWLGFTNYSSFNLLSYERAVEVLLSRGTVDPDTETPFAVAEGDGGYRIWLPDAGLLSDPVELIEGEEEAAPLAPADEPAALLAPRDAIPLRGGLQTLTLTTPEGVELRNSGLRSFARVTPEYRRTGEETLERTEDGATLTADHSVGFFTTPEGERVPPGWRVGIGLDNFERIFTSRGVRGPMLTIFVWTVVFAALSVVFTFAVGLTLAVILQWPHLRGKAFYRIALILPYAVPAFISILVFKGLFNQSFGEINLILEALFGVRPDWFTNGTTARVMLLIVNTWLGYPYMMLLAMGFLQAVPEDHKKAAALEGASALRVFFTITLPQIIPPFLPLMIASFAFNFNNLVLVLLLTNGGPDIPGTVIPAGRTDILASFTYRMAFDDSGTQFGLAGAITLIIFLIVATMSYLNFVALRRAAARRSGRPAA
;
A
#
# COMPACT_ATOMS: atom_id res chain seq x y z
N MET A 1 11.01 -3.68 -20.07
CA MET A 1 12.01 -4.68 -19.64
C MET A 1 11.41 -6.01 -19.17
N ILE A 2 10.49 -6.05 -18.19
CA ILE A 2 9.89 -7.30 -17.67
C ILE A 2 9.19 -8.14 -18.74
N VAL A 3 8.42 -7.50 -19.62
CA VAL A 3 7.74 -8.17 -20.74
C VAL A 3 8.72 -8.86 -21.68
N LEU A 4 9.88 -8.22 -21.96
CA LEU A 4 10.93 -8.80 -22.80
C LEU A 4 11.60 -10.00 -22.13
N LEU A 5 11.87 -9.92 -20.82
CA LEU A 5 12.42 -11.06 -20.05
C LEU A 5 11.45 -12.24 -20.00
N LEU A 6 10.15 -11.97 -19.87
CA LEU A 6 9.11 -13.00 -19.94
C LEU A 6 9.01 -13.63 -21.32
N ALA A 7 8.98 -12.81 -22.38
CA ALA A 7 8.94 -13.29 -23.76
C ALA A 7 10.17 -14.14 -24.09
N LEU A 8 11.36 -13.72 -23.65
CA LEU A 8 12.59 -14.49 -23.76
C LEU A 8 12.51 -15.81 -22.96
N GLY A 9 12.03 -15.77 -21.73
CA GLY A 9 11.83 -16.96 -20.90
C GLY A 9 10.88 -17.97 -21.55
N ILE A 10 9.78 -17.49 -22.12
CA ILE A 10 8.83 -18.31 -22.89
C ILE A 10 9.52 -18.93 -24.11
N ALA A 11 10.20 -18.11 -24.92
CA ALA A 11 10.90 -18.57 -26.11
C ALA A 11 11.95 -19.65 -25.79
N LEU A 12 12.71 -19.49 -24.70
CA LEU A 12 13.73 -20.47 -24.29
C LEU A 12 13.11 -21.76 -23.75
N VAL A 13 12.14 -21.67 -22.84
CA VAL A 13 11.55 -22.83 -22.14
C VAL A 13 10.64 -23.65 -23.07
N PHE A 14 9.86 -22.98 -23.92
CA PHE A 14 8.93 -23.65 -24.83
C PHE A 14 9.56 -23.96 -26.19
N GLY A 15 10.59 -23.23 -26.62
CA GLY A 15 11.28 -23.46 -27.89
C GLY A 15 12.24 -24.66 -27.88
N ALA A 16 12.93 -24.93 -26.77
CA ALA A 16 13.90 -26.04 -26.70
C ALA A 16 13.31 -27.28 -26.01
N LYS A 17 13.54 -28.47 -26.60
CA LYS A 17 13.08 -29.76 -26.04
C LYS A 17 13.76 -30.10 -24.69
N ARG A 18 14.98 -29.62 -24.46
CA ARG A 18 15.74 -29.85 -23.20
C ARG A 18 15.05 -29.29 -21.95
N PHE A 19 14.15 -28.34 -22.10
CA PHE A 19 13.45 -27.69 -20.98
C PHE A 19 12.02 -28.21 -20.75
N TYR A 20 11.70 -29.41 -21.23
CA TYR A 20 10.34 -29.97 -21.11
C TYR A 20 9.79 -29.93 -19.67
N GLY A 21 10.59 -30.32 -18.67
CA GLY A 21 10.17 -30.25 -17.26
C GLY A 21 9.92 -28.83 -16.75
N ALA A 22 10.69 -27.84 -17.24
CA ALA A 22 10.54 -26.44 -16.84
C ALA A 22 9.21 -25.83 -17.34
N ARG A 23 8.60 -26.38 -18.40
CA ARG A 23 7.32 -25.89 -18.95
C ARG A 23 6.18 -25.94 -17.94
N PHE A 24 6.20 -26.93 -17.03
CA PHE A 24 5.16 -27.10 -16.00
C PHE A 24 5.32 -26.13 -14.83
N ILE A 25 6.55 -25.68 -14.54
CA ILE A 25 6.86 -24.82 -13.40
C ILE A 25 6.92 -23.34 -13.82
N PHE A 26 7.29 -23.07 -15.07
CA PHE A 26 7.53 -21.72 -15.59
C PHE A 26 6.35 -20.77 -15.38
N PRO A 27 5.07 -21.11 -15.67
CA PRO A 27 3.96 -20.19 -15.43
C PRO A 27 3.84 -19.77 -13.96
N GLY A 28 4.07 -20.71 -13.02
CA GLY A 28 4.07 -20.44 -11.59
C GLY A 28 5.21 -19.54 -11.16
N ILE A 29 6.43 -19.81 -11.63
CA ILE A 29 7.60 -18.96 -11.35
C ILE A 29 7.41 -17.56 -11.93
N ALA A 30 6.91 -17.45 -13.17
CA ALA A 30 6.62 -16.18 -13.81
C ALA A 30 5.62 -15.36 -12.98
N ALA A 31 4.54 -15.97 -12.51
CA ALA A 31 3.58 -15.31 -11.63
C ALA A 31 4.22 -14.84 -10.31
N VAL A 32 5.05 -15.67 -9.67
CA VAL A 32 5.79 -15.27 -8.46
C VAL A 32 6.72 -14.09 -8.74
N LEU A 33 7.44 -14.09 -9.86
CA LEU A 33 8.35 -13.00 -10.21
C LEU A 33 7.62 -11.68 -10.48
N ILE A 34 6.51 -11.72 -11.22
CA ILE A 34 5.75 -10.52 -11.60
C ILE A 34 4.94 -9.96 -10.43
N PHE A 35 4.23 -10.83 -9.71
CA PHE A 35 3.22 -10.39 -8.74
C PHE A 35 3.72 -10.39 -7.29
N ILE A 36 4.86 -11.02 -7.01
CA ILE A 36 5.43 -11.06 -5.66
C ILE A 36 6.82 -10.42 -5.65
N ALA A 37 7.77 -10.94 -6.44
CA ALA A 37 9.15 -10.47 -6.37
C ALA A 37 9.32 -9.04 -6.88
N PHE A 38 8.69 -8.68 -8.01
CA PHE A 38 8.81 -7.34 -8.57
C PHE A 38 8.26 -6.24 -7.64
N PRO A 39 7.03 -6.33 -7.08
CA PRO A 39 6.56 -5.35 -6.12
C PRO A 39 7.47 -5.23 -4.91
N VAL A 40 7.96 -6.36 -4.36
CA VAL A 40 8.89 -6.35 -3.22
C VAL A 40 10.19 -5.63 -3.57
N VAL A 41 10.82 -5.96 -4.71
CA VAL A 41 12.05 -5.31 -5.16
C VAL A 41 11.83 -3.82 -5.43
N TYR A 42 10.69 -3.45 -6.02
CA TYR A 42 10.34 -2.06 -6.27
C TYR A 42 10.16 -1.28 -4.96
N THR A 43 9.44 -1.83 -3.98
CA THR A 43 9.29 -1.23 -2.64
C THR A 43 10.64 -1.09 -1.92
N ILE A 44 11.52 -2.09 -2.03
CA ILE A 44 12.88 -2.01 -1.49
C ILE A 44 13.66 -0.88 -2.17
N TRP A 45 13.57 -0.77 -3.50
CA TRP A 45 14.23 0.29 -4.28
C TRP A 45 13.75 1.68 -3.88
N LEU A 46 12.45 1.88 -3.60
CA LEU A 46 11.95 3.15 -3.06
C LEU A 46 12.67 3.55 -1.77
N GLY A 47 13.10 2.57 -0.97
CA GLY A 47 13.95 2.76 0.21
C GLY A 47 15.23 3.57 -0.01
N PHE A 48 15.77 3.56 -1.24
CA PHE A 48 16.98 4.28 -1.62
C PHE A 48 16.69 5.63 -2.29
N THR A 49 15.46 6.11 -2.22
CA THR A 49 15.01 7.37 -2.86
C THR A 49 14.39 8.33 -1.85
N ASN A 50 14.32 9.61 -2.20
CA ASN A 50 13.61 10.64 -1.42
C ASN A 50 12.07 10.63 -1.65
N TYR A 51 11.51 9.55 -2.23
CA TYR A 51 10.11 9.53 -2.63
C TYR A 51 9.17 9.85 -1.46
N SER A 52 8.41 10.92 -1.60
CA SER A 52 7.57 11.49 -0.54
C SER A 52 6.48 12.36 -1.16
N SER A 53 5.54 12.89 -0.36
CA SER A 53 4.58 13.92 -0.80
C SER A 53 5.24 15.14 -1.45
N PHE A 54 6.47 15.48 -1.04
CA PHE A 54 7.19 16.64 -1.56
C PHE A 54 7.98 16.33 -2.85
N ASN A 55 8.29 15.06 -3.09
CA ASN A 55 9.11 14.57 -4.21
C ASN A 55 8.37 13.48 -5.00
N LEU A 56 7.16 13.81 -5.47
CA LEU A 56 6.28 12.86 -6.17
C LEU A 56 6.63 12.68 -7.65
N LEU A 57 7.09 13.75 -8.29
CA LEU A 57 7.17 13.86 -9.74
C LEU A 57 8.52 13.35 -10.28
N SER A 58 8.59 13.15 -11.60
CA SER A 58 9.88 13.14 -12.30
C SER A 58 10.39 14.58 -12.44
N TYR A 59 11.68 14.74 -12.76
CA TYR A 59 12.28 16.05 -12.97
C TYR A 59 11.55 16.81 -14.09
N GLU A 60 11.29 16.14 -15.21
CA GLU A 60 10.63 16.70 -16.39
C GLU A 60 9.23 17.18 -16.04
N ARG A 61 8.49 16.39 -15.26
CA ARG A 61 7.13 16.76 -14.84
C ARG A 61 7.14 17.90 -13.82
N ALA A 62 8.16 17.98 -12.95
CA ALA A 62 8.31 19.11 -12.04
C ALA A 62 8.59 20.41 -12.81
N VAL A 63 9.47 20.37 -13.81
CA VAL A 63 9.75 21.49 -14.73
C VAL A 63 8.49 21.93 -15.45
N GLU A 64 7.75 20.99 -16.05
CA GLU A 64 6.49 21.27 -16.75
C GLU A 64 5.47 21.96 -15.82
N VAL A 65 5.33 21.48 -14.58
CA VAL A 65 4.43 22.10 -13.60
C VAL A 65 4.87 23.54 -13.27
N LEU A 66 6.17 23.79 -13.06
CA LEU A 66 6.65 25.15 -12.80
C LEU A 66 6.45 26.08 -14.00
N LEU A 67 6.76 25.63 -15.22
CA LEU A 67 6.59 26.43 -16.43
C LEU A 67 5.11 26.69 -16.76
N SER A 68 4.20 25.82 -16.31
CA SER A 68 2.76 26.03 -16.46
C SER A 68 2.19 27.07 -15.50
N ARG A 69 2.92 27.48 -14.45
CA ARG A 69 2.45 28.51 -13.51
C ARG A 69 2.51 29.90 -14.14
N GLY A 70 1.44 30.65 -13.95
CA GLY A 70 1.37 32.05 -14.36
C GLY A 70 0.28 32.78 -13.60
N THR A 71 0.42 34.10 -13.53
CA THR A 71 -0.60 34.98 -12.98
C THR A 71 -1.42 35.58 -14.12
N VAL A 72 -2.73 35.42 -14.03
CA VAL A 72 -3.70 36.06 -14.93
C VAL A 72 -3.85 37.51 -14.51
N ASP A 73 -3.70 38.44 -15.44
CA ASP A 73 -3.98 39.86 -15.22
C ASP A 73 -5.49 40.11 -15.39
N PRO A 74 -6.25 40.34 -14.29
CA PRO A 74 -7.70 40.45 -14.33
C PRO A 74 -8.19 41.67 -15.13
N ASP A 75 -7.38 42.73 -15.24
CA ASP A 75 -7.77 43.94 -15.96
C ASP A 75 -7.74 43.75 -17.49
N THR A 76 -7.12 42.65 -17.95
CA THR A 76 -7.00 42.29 -19.38
C THR A 76 -7.94 41.16 -19.79
N GLU A 77 -8.80 40.70 -18.87
CA GLU A 77 -9.72 39.60 -19.14
C GLU A 77 -10.80 40.03 -20.14
N THR A 78 -10.82 39.39 -21.31
CA THR A 78 -11.78 39.64 -22.38
C THR A 78 -12.55 38.36 -22.71
N PRO A 79 -13.88 38.43 -22.87
CA PRO A 79 -14.64 37.29 -23.34
C PRO A 79 -14.23 36.91 -24.78
N PHE A 80 -14.47 35.65 -25.15
CA PHE A 80 -14.29 35.19 -26.54
C PHE A 80 -15.49 34.38 -27.04
N ALA A 81 -15.63 34.35 -28.35
CA ALA A 81 -16.49 33.43 -29.08
C ALA A 81 -15.69 32.73 -30.18
N VAL A 82 -16.10 31.51 -30.55
CA VAL A 82 -15.48 30.75 -31.64
C VAL A 82 -16.37 30.88 -32.86
N ALA A 83 -15.78 31.19 -34.01
CA ALA A 83 -16.43 31.16 -35.32
C ALA A 83 -15.85 30.04 -36.17
N GLU A 84 -16.65 29.47 -37.05
CA GLU A 84 -16.19 28.56 -38.09
C GLU A 84 -15.89 29.37 -39.36
N GLY A 85 -14.76 29.13 -40.00
CA GLY A 85 -14.34 29.88 -41.19
C GLY A 85 -13.59 29.01 -42.21
N ASP A 86 -13.32 29.60 -43.38
CA ASP A 86 -12.51 28.95 -44.40
C ASP A 86 -11.08 28.75 -43.86
N GLY A 87 -10.70 27.49 -43.66
CA GLY A 87 -9.38 27.10 -43.14
C GLY A 87 -9.32 26.79 -41.64
N GLY A 88 -10.45 26.66 -40.94
CA GLY A 88 -10.48 26.21 -39.54
C GLY A 88 -11.44 27.03 -38.66
N TYR A 89 -11.09 27.17 -37.39
CA TYR A 89 -11.80 28.02 -36.44
C TYR A 89 -11.17 29.41 -36.37
N ARG A 90 -11.93 30.40 -35.90
CA ARG A 90 -11.42 31.75 -35.60
C ARG A 90 -11.91 32.20 -34.23
N ILE A 91 -11.09 32.93 -33.51
CA ILE A 91 -11.41 33.45 -32.18
C ILE A 91 -11.81 34.92 -32.31
N TRP A 92 -13.04 35.22 -31.90
CA TRP A 92 -13.61 36.55 -31.88
C TRP A 92 -13.60 37.10 -30.45
N LEU A 93 -13.05 38.30 -30.28
CA LEU A 93 -13.04 39.05 -29.02
C LEU A 93 -14.03 40.23 -29.13
N PRO A 94 -15.29 40.08 -28.67
CA PRO A 94 -16.35 41.05 -28.93
C PRO A 94 -16.09 42.43 -28.33
N ASP A 95 -15.49 42.49 -27.15
CA ASP A 95 -15.26 43.76 -26.45
C ASP A 95 -14.14 44.58 -27.10
N ALA A 96 -13.19 43.90 -27.76
CA ALA A 96 -12.06 44.52 -28.45
C ALA A 96 -12.30 44.73 -29.96
N GLY A 97 -13.33 44.10 -30.54
CA GLY A 97 -13.57 44.13 -31.98
C GLY A 97 -12.47 43.42 -32.79
N LEU A 98 -11.85 42.38 -32.21
CA LEU A 98 -10.69 41.69 -32.79
C LEU A 98 -11.02 40.25 -33.19
N LEU A 99 -10.56 39.84 -34.38
CA LEU A 99 -10.70 38.48 -34.91
C LEU A 99 -9.33 37.87 -35.18
N SER A 100 -9.15 36.60 -34.83
CA SER A 100 -7.91 35.88 -35.10
C SER A 100 -7.82 35.40 -36.56
N ASP A 101 -6.58 35.15 -37.00
CA ASP A 101 -6.33 34.27 -38.14
C ASP A 101 -6.91 32.85 -37.89
N PRO A 102 -7.17 32.07 -38.96
CA PRO A 102 -7.66 30.70 -38.83
C PRO A 102 -6.73 29.82 -38.00
N VAL A 103 -7.33 29.02 -37.10
CA VAL A 103 -6.67 28.09 -36.19
C VAL A 103 -7.31 26.70 -36.25
N GLU A 104 -6.52 25.65 -36.09
CA GLU A 104 -7.02 24.26 -36.13
C GLU A 104 -7.57 23.78 -34.78
N LEU A 105 -7.09 24.34 -33.67
CA LEU A 105 -7.51 23.99 -32.29
C LEU A 105 -7.35 22.50 -31.95
N ILE A 106 -6.24 21.90 -32.36
CA ILE A 106 -5.89 20.51 -32.06
C ILE A 106 -5.43 20.38 -30.61
N GLU A 107 -5.98 19.40 -29.88
CA GLU A 107 -5.62 19.16 -28.48
C GLU A 107 -4.13 18.78 -28.33
N GLY A 108 -3.39 19.57 -27.56
CA GLY A 108 -1.98 19.33 -27.24
C GLY A 108 -0.98 19.94 -28.23
N GLU A 109 -1.43 20.62 -29.27
CA GLU A 109 -0.56 21.38 -30.18
C GLU A 109 -0.53 22.87 -29.80
N GLU A 110 0.67 23.44 -29.68
CA GLU A 110 0.84 24.87 -29.46
C GLU A 110 0.59 25.62 -30.76
N GLU A 111 -0.40 26.52 -30.75
CA GLU A 111 -0.79 27.32 -31.88
C GLU A 111 -0.75 28.80 -31.49
N ALA A 112 -0.34 29.66 -32.42
CA ALA A 112 -0.29 31.10 -32.20
C ALA A 112 -0.96 31.81 -33.38
N ALA A 113 -1.89 32.73 -33.07
CA ALA A 113 -2.62 33.48 -34.08
C ALA A 113 -2.63 34.97 -33.77
N PRO A 114 -2.26 35.84 -34.73
CA PRO A 114 -2.43 37.27 -34.56
C PRO A 114 -3.91 37.64 -34.62
N LEU A 115 -4.27 38.70 -33.91
CA LEU A 115 -5.58 39.32 -33.91
C LEU A 115 -5.56 40.58 -34.78
N ALA A 116 -6.60 40.78 -35.57
CA ALA A 116 -6.80 41.97 -36.39
C ALA A 116 -8.19 42.57 -36.15
N PRO A 117 -8.36 43.91 -36.29
CA PRO A 117 -9.68 44.53 -36.27
C PRO A 117 -10.57 43.97 -37.37
N ALA A 118 -11.76 43.50 -37.01
CA ALA A 118 -12.74 42.96 -37.95
C ALA A 118 -14.17 43.17 -37.43
N ASP A 119 -15.15 43.01 -38.31
CA ASP A 119 -16.57 42.96 -37.91
C ASP A 119 -16.91 41.61 -37.29
N GLU A 120 -17.97 41.58 -36.47
CA GLU A 120 -18.46 40.35 -35.84
C GLU A 120 -18.78 39.27 -36.89
N PRO A 121 -18.26 38.03 -36.73
CA PRO A 121 -18.56 36.94 -37.65
C PRO A 121 -20.06 36.64 -37.74
N ALA A 122 -20.55 36.38 -38.96
CA ALA A 122 -21.98 36.13 -39.21
C ALA A 122 -22.53 34.86 -38.50
N ALA A 123 -21.66 33.91 -38.13
CA ALA A 123 -22.03 32.69 -37.42
C ALA A 123 -21.01 32.37 -36.34
N LEU A 124 -21.48 32.34 -35.09
CA LEU A 124 -20.71 31.93 -33.92
C LEU A 124 -21.16 30.55 -33.45
N LEU A 125 -20.20 29.73 -33.02
CA LEU A 125 -20.46 28.43 -32.42
C LEU A 125 -21.20 28.59 -31.09
N ALA A 126 -22.20 27.73 -30.88
CA ALA A 126 -22.86 27.66 -29.59
C ALA A 126 -21.89 27.08 -28.54
N PRO A 127 -22.02 27.43 -27.24
CA PRO A 127 -21.12 26.95 -26.19
C PRO A 127 -20.95 25.42 -26.15
N ARG A 128 -22.02 24.67 -26.45
CA ARG A 128 -21.99 23.20 -26.51
C ARG A 128 -21.03 22.67 -27.58
N ASP A 129 -20.91 23.40 -28.68
CA ASP A 129 -20.13 23.03 -29.87
C ASP A 129 -18.68 23.52 -29.75
N ALA A 130 -18.42 24.53 -28.90
CA ALA A 130 -17.08 25.00 -28.54
C ALA A 130 -16.41 24.15 -27.44
N ILE A 131 -17.18 23.48 -26.56
CA ILE A 131 -16.62 22.64 -25.48
C ILE A 131 -15.67 21.53 -25.98
N PRO A 132 -15.97 20.80 -27.07
CA PRO A 132 -15.05 19.82 -27.64
C PRO A 132 -13.69 20.39 -28.07
N LEU A 133 -13.62 21.69 -28.40
CA LEU A 133 -12.40 22.39 -28.85
C LEU A 133 -11.54 22.90 -27.68
N ARG A 134 -11.95 22.65 -26.43
CA ARG A 134 -11.25 23.17 -25.24
C ARG A 134 -9.77 22.80 -25.20
N GLY A 135 -9.41 21.59 -25.63
CA GLY A 135 -8.03 21.12 -25.60
C GLY A 135 -7.08 22.03 -26.38
N GLY A 136 -7.44 22.41 -27.61
CA GLY A 136 -6.65 23.35 -28.41
C GLY A 136 -6.79 24.80 -27.97
N LEU A 137 -7.97 25.21 -27.46
CA LEU A 137 -8.14 26.56 -26.90
C LEU A 137 -7.24 26.83 -25.70
N GLN A 138 -6.87 25.80 -24.92
CA GLN A 138 -5.97 25.94 -23.78
C GLN A 138 -4.50 26.16 -24.16
N THR A 139 -4.08 25.69 -25.34
CA THR A 139 -2.71 25.83 -25.85
C THR A 139 -2.54 27.01 -26.83
N LEU A 140 -3.64 27.65 -27.22
CA LEU A 140 -3.65 28.79 -28.14
C LEU A 140 -3.10 30.07 -27.48
N THR A 141 -2.17 30.74 -28.16
CA THR A 141 -1.72 32.09 -27.84
C THR A 141 -2.22 33.09 -28.89
N LEU A 142 -2.91 34.14 -28.45
CA LEU A 142 -3.43 35.20 -29.33
C LEU A 142 -2.59 36.47 -29.16
N THR A 143 -2.18 37.10 -30.26
CA THR A 143 -1.39 38.33 -30.20
C THR A 143 -2.20 39.52 -30.72
N THR A 144 -2.47 40.48 -29.85
CA THR A 144 -3.17 41.73 -30.20
C THR A 144 -2.34 42.61 -31.16
N PRO A 145 -2.96 43.57 -31.88
CA PRO A 145 -2.24 44.54 -32.72
C PRO A 145 -1.18 45.35 -31.97
N GLU A 146 -1.37 45.56 -30.67
CA GLU A 146 -0.43 46.24 -29.77
C GLU A 146 0.72 45.34 -29.30
N GLY A 147 0.78 44.07 -29.75
CA GLY A 147 1.80 43.10 -29.41
C GLY A 147 1.60 42.42 -28.05
N VAL A 148 0.42 42.55 -27.43
CA VAL A 148 0.07 41.87 -26.18
C VAL A 148 -0.35 40.44 -26.48
N GLU A 149 0.29 39.46 -25.83
CA GLU A 149 -0.11 38.06 -25.84
C GLU A 149 -1.23 37.79 -24.83
N LEU A 150 -2.29 37.15 -25.30
CA LEU A 150 -3.43 36.69 -24.53
C LEU A 150 -3.47 35.15 -24.58
N ARG A 151 -3.70 34.53 -23.44
CA ARG A 151 -3.89 33.08 -23.30
C ARG A 151 -5.21 32.79 -22.62
N ASN A 152 -5.71 31.56 -22.77
CA ASN A 152 -6.95 31.15 -22.16
C ASN A 152 -6.86 31.27 -20.62
N SER A 153 -7.72 32.10 -20.03
CA SER A 153 -7.79 32.31 -18.57
C SER A 153 -9.00 31.61 -17.94
N GLY A 154 -9.92 31.12 -18.77
CA GLY A 154 -11.10 30.39 -18.34
C GLY A 154 -11.92 29.86 -19.51
N LEU A 155 -13.08 29.29 -19.22
CA LEU A 155 -13.94 28.69 -20.25
C LEU A 155 -14.51 29.67 -21.26
N ARG A 156 -14.46 30.97 -20.95
CA ARG A 156 -15.12 32.02 -21.72
C ARG A 156 -14.25 33.25 -21.94
N SER A 157 -13.00 33.22 -21.47
CA SER A 157 -12.14 34.38 -21.46
C SER A 157 -10.70 34.05 -21.87
N PHE A 158 -10.09 35.03 -22.51
CA PHE A 158 -8.66 35.16 -22.69
C PHE A 158 -8.17 36.34 -21.87
N ALA A 159 -6.94 36.26 -21.37
CA ALA A 159 -6.32 37.35 -20.63
C ALA A 159 -4.80 37.29 -20.82
N ARG A 160 -4.12 38.37 -20.45
CA ARG A 160 -2.67 38.35 -20.35
C ARG A 160 -2.27 37.42 -19.20
N VAL A 161 -1.44 36.43 -19.51
CA VAL A 161 -0.86 35.53 -18.52
C VAL A 161 0.62 35.80 -18.44
N THR A 162 1.09 36.23 -17.26
CA THR A 162 2.52 36.40 -17.01
C THR A 162 3.05 35.10 -16.43
N PRO A 163 3.96 34.37 -17.12
CA PRO A 163 4.57 33.16 -16.59
C PRO A 163 5.30 33.47 -15.28
N GLU A 164 5.10 32.65 -14.25
CA GLU A 164 5.81 32.80 -12.98
C GLU A 164 7.29 32.41 -13.13
N TYR A 165 7.57 31.44 -14.01
CA TYR A 165 8.92 30.96 -14.31
C TYR A 165 9.16 30.92 -15.82
N ARG A 166 10.40 31.20 -16.22
CA ARG A 166 10.89 31.04 -17.60
C ARG A 166 12.11 30.14 -17.62
N ARG A 167 12.22 29.31 -18.65
CA ARG A 167 13.39 28.46 -18.83
C ARG A 167 14.53 29.28 -19.42
N THR A 168 15.66 29.34 -18.71
CA THR A 168 16.87 30.05 -19.17
C THR A 168 18.00 29.10 -19.59
N GLY A 169 17.94 27.84 -19.15
CA GLY A 169 18.91 26.80 -19.49
C GLY A 169 18.34 25.38 -19.36
N GLU A 170 19.20 24.36 -19.49
CA GLU A 170 18.77 22.96 -19.34
C GLU A 170 18.30 22.65 -17.91
N GLU A 171 18.99 23.18 -16.91
CA GLU A 171 18.75 22.96 -15.47
C GLU A 171 18.49 24.25 -14.68
N THR A 172 18.20 25.35 -15.38
CA THR A 172 17.96 26.66 -14.76
C THR A 172 16.63 27.28 -15.19
N LEU A 173 15.91 27.82 -14.20
CA LEU A 173 14.69 28.59 -14.38
C LEU A 173 14.91 30.00 -13.81
N GLU A 174 14.27 31.00 -14.38
CA GLU A 174 14.23 32.36 -13.85
C GLU A 174 12.82 32.65 -13.36
N ARG A 175 12.69 33.16 -12.13
CA ARG A 175 11.42 33.63 -11.57
C ARG A 175 11.14 35.06 -12.05
N THR A 176 9.97 35.29 -12.64
CA THR A 176 9.64 36.57 -13.27
C THR A 176 9.43 37.71 -12.26
N GLU A 177 9.07 37.41 -11.01
CA GLU A 177 8.79 38.42 -9.98
C GLU A 177 10.03 39.21 -9.56
N ASP A 178 11.15 38.53 -9.34
CA ASP A 178 12.38 39.11 -8.77
C ASP A 178 13.65 38.82 -9.60
N GLY A 179 13.52 38.09 -10.70
CA GLY A 179 14.65 37.68 -11.56
C GLY A 179 15.53 36.61 -10.93
N ALA A 180 15.09 35.96 -9.85
CA ALA A 180 15.90 34.94 -9.18
C ALA A 180 16.13 33.74 -10.09
N THR A 181 17.41 33.34 -10.24
CA THR A 181 17.77 32.13 -10.98
C THR A 181 17.69 30.92 -10.06
N LEU A 182 16.77 30.03 -10.36
CA LEU A 182 16.61 28.72 -9.73
C LEU A 182 17.49 27.70 -10.43
N THR A 183 18.26 26.93 -9.66
CA THR A 183 19.09 25.84 -10.18
C THR A 183 18.54 24.49 -9.73
N ALA A 184 18.52 23.50 -10.62
CA ALA A 184 18.11 22.14 -10.27
C ALA A 184 19.17 21.48 -9.37
N ASP A 185 18.80 21.13 -8.14
CA ASP A 185 19.65 20.34 -7.24
C ASP A 185 19.19 18.88 -7.23
N HIS A 186 19.89 18.03 -8.00
CA HIS A 186 19.64 16.60 -8.10
C HIS A 186 20.05 15.79 -6.87
N SER A 187 20.72 16.40 -5.88
CA SER A 187 21.04 15.72 -4.61
C SER A 187 19.83 15.71 -3.65
N VAL A 188 19.03 16.77 -3.66
CA VAL A 188 17.82 16.90 -2.83
C VAL A 188 16.53 16.68 -3.61
N GLY A 189 16.56 16.87 -4.93
CA GLY A 189 15.41 16.75 -5.82
C GLY A 189 14.50 17.99 -5.82
N PHE A 190 15.07 19.20 -5.78
CA PHE A 190 14.33 20.46 -5.83
C PHE A 190 15.07 21.51 -6.65
N PHE A 191 14.32 22.47 -7.19
CA PHE A 191 14.91 23.73 -7.59
C PHE A 191 15.27 24.53 -6.35
N THR A 192 16.45 25.13 -6.33
CA THR A 192 16.93 25.96 -5.22
C THR A 192 17.17 27.39 -5.66
N THR A 193 16.77 28.34 -4.82
CA THR A 193 17.16 29.75 -4.99
C THR A 193 18.65 29.94 -4.68
N PRO A 194 19.26 31.09 -5.05
CA PRO A 194 20.63 31.42 -4.64
C PRO A 194 20.85 31.42 -3.12
N GLU A 195 19.79 31.66 -2.34
CA GLU A 195 19.78 31.63 -0.87
C GLU A 195 19.64 30.20 -0.31
N GLY A 196 19.43 29.20 -1.17
CA GLY A 196 19.29 27.79 -0.81
C GLY A 196 17.87 27.36 -0.44
N GLU A 197 16.86 28.18 -0.72
CA GLU A 197 15.47 27.83 -0.45
C GLU A 197 14.92 26.86 -1.51
N ARG A 198 14.14 25.87 -1.08
CA ARG A 198 13.56 24.84 -1.98
C ARG A 198 12.26 25.33 -2.59
N VAL A 199 12.15 25.26 -3.91
CA VAL A 199 10.94 25.63 -4.66
C VAL A 199 10.15 24.36 -5.05
N PRO A 200 8.93 24.16 -4.53
CA PRO A 200 8.08 23.02 -4.87
C PRO A 200 7.39 23.21 -6.23
N PRO A 201 7.09 22.11 -6.96
CA PRO A 201 7.20 20.72 -6.54
C PRO A 201 8.62 20.14 -6.68
N GLY A 202 8.97 19.19 -5.82
CA GLY A 202 10.20 18.41 -5.96
C GLY A 202 10.03 17.17 -6.84
N TRP A 203 11.16 16.58 -7.22
CA TRP A 203 11.22 15.33 -7.99
C TRP A 203 11.96 14.23 -7.24
N ARG A 204 11.76 12.99 -7.69
CA ARG A 204 12.39 11.81 -7.11
C ARG A 204 13.86 11.72 -7.51
N VAL A 205 14.74 11.55 -6.53
CA VAL A 205 16.18 11.27 -6.70
C VAL A 205 16.63 10.13 -5.79
N GLY A 206 17.77 9.53 -6.14
CA GLY A 206 18.43 8.52 -5.30
C GLY A 206 19.19 9.19 -4.17
N ILE A 207 18.99 8.73 -2.93
CA ILE A 207 19.61 9.29 -1.71
C ILE A 207 20.49 8.25 -0.99
N GLY A 208 20.92 7.20 -1.69
CA GLY A 208 21.75 6.15 -1.10
C GLY A 208 21.11 5.50 0.12
N LEU A 209 21.78 5.60 1.28
CA LEU A 209 21.38 4.93 2.51
C LEU A 209 20.69 5.85 3.53
N ASP A 210 20.37 7.09 3.18
CA ASP A 210 19.89 8.11 4.12
C ASP A 210 18.62 7.68 4.88
N ASN A 211 17.66 7.05 4.20
CA ASN A 211 16.46 6.52 4.85
C ASN A 211 16.81 5.42 5.88
N PHE A 212 17.78 4.57 5.57
CA PHE A 212 18.22 3.50 6.47
C PHE A 212 18.95 4.08 7.69
N GLU A 213 19.83 5.07 7.48
CA GLU A 213 20.50 5.77 8.58
C GLU A 213 19.47 6.44 9.48
N ARG A 214 18.48 7.14 8.91
CA ARG A 214 17.44 7.85 9.65
C ARG A 214 16.64 6.94 10.59
N ILE A 215 16.44 5.67 10.22
CA ILE A 215 15.79 4.67 11.08
C ILE A 215 16.59 4.42 12.36
N PHE A 216 17.93 4.48 12.28
CA PHE A 216 18.84 4.20 13.42
C PHE A 216 19.38 5.46 14.11
N THR A 217 19.23 6.66 13.54
CA THR A 217 19.71 7.91 14.13
C THR A 217 18.58 8.76 14.69
N SER A 218 17.39 8.73 14.07
CA SER A 218 16.25 9.55 14.51
C SER A 218 15.65 9.01 15.81
N ARG A 219 15.69 9.84 16.86
CA ARG A 219 15.05 9.54 18.16
C ARG A 219 13.55 9.28 18.01
N GLY A 220 12.90 9.99 17.09
CA GLY A 220 11.46 9.87 16.82
C GLY A 220 11.06 8.51 16.25
N VAL A 221 11.93 7.89 15.45
CA VAL A 221 11.70 6.56 14.85
C VAL A 221 12.10 5.45 15.82
N ARG A 222 13.30 5.56 16.42
CA ARG A 222 13.87 4.49 17.27
C ARG A 222 13.06 4.20 18.53
N GLY A 223 12.52 5.24 19.17
CA GLY A 223 11.79 5.13 20.42
C GLY A 223 10.67 4.09 20.35
N PRO A 224 9.64 4.29 19.50
CA PRO A 224 8.53 3.35 19.39
C PRO A 224 8.87 2.06 18.65
N MET A 225 9.84 2.07 17.72
CA MET A 225 10.09 0.93 16.82
C MET A 225 10.48 -0.36 17.56
N LEU A 226 11.31 -0.29 18.61
CA LEU A 226 11.67 -1.50 19.37
C LEU A 226 10.48 -2.09 20.11
N THR A 227 9.66 -1.24 20.75
CA THR A 227 8.45 -1.69 21.47
C THR A 227 7.43 -2.30 20.52
N ILE A 228 7.24 -1.69 19.35
CA ILE A 228 6.37 -2.19 18.28
C ILE A 228 6.91 -3.52 17.73
N PHE A 229 8.21 -3.64 17.50
CA PHE A 229 8.82 -4.89 17.03
C PHE A 229 8.59 -6.04 18.02
N VAL A 230 8.86 -5.81 19.31
CA VAL A 230 8.63 -6.83 20.35
C VAL A 230 7.16 -7.23 20.40
N TRP A 231 6.25 -6.25 20.38
CA TRP A 231 4.81 -6.54 20.34
C TRP A 231 4.41 -7.31 19.07
N THR A 232 4.94 -6.96 17.91
CA THR A 232 4.66 -7.65 16.63
C THR A 232 5.04 -9.13 16.71
N VAL A 233 6.23 -9.44 17.24
CA VAL A 233 6.69 -10.82 17.44
C VAL A 233 5.79 -11.57 18.41
N VAL A 234 5.48 -10.96 19.56
CA VAL A 234 4.61 -11.55 20.59
C VAL A 234 3.20 -11.78 20.05
N PHE A 235 2.62 -10.80 19.37
CA PHE A 235 1.31 -10.89 18.74
C PHE A 235 1.26 -12.03 17.73
N ALA A 236 2.23 -12.11 16.82
CA ALA A 236 2.27 -13.16 15.81
C ALA A 236 2.46 -14.55 16.43
N ALA A 237 3.36 -14.70 17.40
CA ALA A 237 3.61 -15.97 18.10
C ALA A 237 2.37 -16.43 18.88
N LEU A 238 1.78 -15.55 19.69
CA LEU A 238 0.57 -15.87 20.46
C LEU A 238 -0.62 -16.18 19.56
N SER A 239 -0.77 -15.45 18.45
CA SER A 239 -1.83 -15.73 17.47
C SER A 239 -1.72 -17.13 16.88
N VAL A 240 -0.52 -17.57 16.49
CA VAL A 240 -0.29 -18.93 16.01
C VAL A 240 -0.58 -19.94 17.12
N VAL A 241 -0.10 -19.71 18.33
CA VAL A 241 -0.33 -20.62 19.46
C VAL A 241 -1.82 -20.78 19.77
N PHE A 242 -2.57 -19.69 19.88
CA PHE A 242 -3.99 -19.74 20.22
C PHE A 242 -4.84 -20.31 19.08
N THR A 243 -4.64 -19.87 17.84
CA THR A 243 -5.38 -20.42 16.69
C THR A 243 -5.09 -21.90 16.48
N PHE A 244 -3.83 -22.33 16.64
CA PHE A 244 -3.45 -23.74 16.56
C PHE A 244 -4.06 -24.55 17.70
N ALA A 245 -3.94 -24.09 18.94
CA ALA A 245 -4.46 -24.80 20.11
C ALA A 245 -5.98 -25.00 20.03
N VAL A 246 -6.72 -23.93 19.72
CA VAL A 246 -8.19 -23.99 19.56
C VAL A 246 -8.55 -24.83 18.35
N GLY A 247 -7.94 -24.56 17.19
CA GLY A 247 -8.25 -25.26 15.94
C GLY A 247 -7.99 -26.76 16.01
N LEU A 248 -6.84 -27.16 16.57
CA LEU A 248 -6.49 -28.56 16.75
C LEU A 248 -7.43 -29.26 17.73
N THR A 249 -7.75 -28.61 18.86
CA THR A 249 -8.68 -29.18 19.85
C THR A 249 -10.04 -29.44 19.23
N LEU A 250 -10.60 -28.46 18.50
CA LEU A 250 -11.86 -28.61 17.80
C LEU A 250 -11.80 -29.66 16.69
N ALA A 251 -10.69 -29.75 15.95
CA ALA A 251 -10.48 -30.77 14.93
C ALA A 251 -10.51 -32.18 15.51
N VAL A 252 -9.86 -32.40 16.65
CA VAL A 252 -9.89 -33.70 17.36
C VAL A 252 -11.31 -34.05 17.82
N ILE A 253 -12.03 -33.08 18.42
CA ILE A 253 -13.40 -33.27 18.90
C ILE A 253 -14.33 -33.62 17.73
N LEU A 254 -14.25 -32.88 16.62
CA LEU A 254 -15.09 -33.08 15.43
C LEU A 254 -14.84 -34.42 14.72
N GLN A 255 -13.68 -35.03 14.92
CA GLN A 255 -13.36 -36.34 14.37
C GLN A 255 -13.71 -37.50 15.32
N TRP A 256 -14.09 -37.21 16.56
CA TRP A 256 -14.40 -38.25 17.53
C TRP A 256 -15.60 -39.11 17.08
N PRO A 257 -15.48 -40.45 16.96
CA PRO A 257 -16.53 -41.31 16.40
C PRO A 257 -17.91 -41.14 17.04
N HIS A 258 -17.95 -40.95 18.37
CA HIS A 258 -19.17 -40.89 19.18
C HIS A 258 -19.91 -39.54 19.13
N LEU A 259 -19.33 -38.50 18.54
CA LEU A 259 -19.99 -37.20 18.44
C LEU A 259 -21.15 -37.27 17.44
N ARG A 260 -22.38 -37.05 17.90
CA ARG A 260 -23.56 -36.92 17.01
C ARG A 260 -23.62 -35.52 16.40
N GLY A 261 -24.17 -35.39 15.19
CA GLY A 261 -24.36 -34.07 14.56
C GLY A 261 -23.09 -33.37 14.05
N LYS A 262 -22.00 -34.12 13.79
CA LYS A 262 -20.69 -33.55 13.39
C LYS A 262 -20.76 -32.59 12.20
N ALA A 263 -21.64 -32.86 11.24
CA ALA A 263 -21.81 -32.01 10.06
C ALA A 263 -22.29 -30.59 10.43
N PHE A 264 -23.27 -30.49 11.33
CA PHE A 264 -23.78 -29.22 11.83
C PHE A 264 -22.69 -28.44 12.58
N TYR A 265 -22.02 -29.08 13.55
CA TYR A 265 -20.93 -28.43 14.30
C TYR A 265 -19.79 -27.97 13.39
N ARG A 266 -19.42 -28.77 12.38
CA ARG A 266 -18.39 -28.39 11.41
C ARG A 266 -18.78 -27.13 10.65
N ILE A 267 -20.00 -27.02 10.14
CA ILE A 267 -20.47 -25.85 9.41
C ILE A 267 -20.49 -24.62 10.33
N ALA A 268 -21.06 -24.76 11.52
CA ALA A 268 -21.15 -23.66 12.49
C ALA A 268 -19.75 -23.13 12.90
N LEU A 269 -18.78 -24.02 13.13
CA LEU A 269 -17.44 -23.65 13.56
C LEU A 269 -16.56 -23.07 12.45
N ILE A 270 -16.90 -23.28 11.17
CA ILE A 270 -16.20 -22.66 10.02
C ILE A 270 -16.75 -21.27 9.70
N LEU A 271 -17.96 -20.94 10.16
CA LEU A 271 -18.64 -19.69 9.85
C LEU A 271 -17.79 -18.42 10.06
N PRO A 272 -16.97 -18.30 11.14
CA PRO A 272 -16.10 -17.14 11.33
C PRO A 272 -15.11 -16.88 10.19
N TYR A 273 -14.67 -17.94 9.50
CA TYR A 273 -13.76 -17.84 8.36
C TYR A 273 -14.50 -17.72 7.01
N ALA A 274 -15.77 -18.15 6.97
CA ALA A 274 -16.60 -18.02 5.77
C ALA A 274 -17.10 -16.58 5.56
N VAL A 275 -17.29 -15.82 6.65
CA VAL A 275 -17.67 -14.40 6.60
C VAL A 275 -16.43 -13.54 6.32
N PRO A 276 -16.50 -12.53 5.43
CA PRO A 276 -15.38 -11.64 5.17
C PRO A 276 -14.88 -10.95 6.45
N ALA A 277 -13.58 -11.08 6.73
CA ALA A 277 -12.96 -10.59 7.96
C ALA A 277 -13.20 -9.09 8.20
N PHE A 278 -13.25 -8.27 7.15
CA PHE A 278 -13.49 -6.83 7.25
C PHE A 278 -14.76 -6.50 8.06
N ILE A 279 -15.89 -7.14 7.73
CA ILE A 279 -17.17 -6.88 8.42
C ILE A 279 -17.11 -7.41 9.84
N SER A 280 -16.58 -8.63 10.03
CA SER A 280 -16.47 -9.24 11.36
C SER A 280 -15.63 -8.39 12.32
N ILE A 281 -14.51 -7.82 11.85
CA ILE A 281 -13.66 -6.95 12.65
C ILE A 281 -14.41 -5.69 13.09
N LEU A 282 -15.16 -5.04 12.18
CA LEU A 282 -15.94 -3.85 12.52
C LEU A 282 -17.10 -4.15 13.48
N VAL A 283 -17.73 -5.33 13.35
CA VAL A 283 -18.73 -5.79 14.32
C VAL A 283 -18.08 -5.96 15.70
N PHE A 284 -16.93 -6.62 15.78
CA PHE A 284 -16.19 -6.74 17.05
C PHE A 284 -15.81 -5.39 17.63
N LYS A 285 -15.40 -4.42 16.80
CA LYS A 285 -15.13 -3.05 17.25
C LYS A 285 -16.33 -2.42 17.97
N GLY A 286 -17.54 -2.64 17.44
CA GLY A 286 -18.78 -2.21 18.08
C GLY A 286 -19.08 -2.99 19.38
N LEU A 287 -18.95 -4.32 19.35
CA LEU A 287 -19.21 -5.19 20.51
C LEU A 287 -18.29 -4.90 21.70
N PHE A 288 -17.03 -4.57 21.42
CA PHE A 288 -16.02 -4.21 22.42
C PHE A 288 -16.07 -2.73 22.84
N ASN A 289 -17.05 -1.94 22.36
CA ASN A 289 -17.17 -0.55 22.76
C ASN A 289 -17.26 -0.40 24.29
N GLN A 290 -16.49 0.54 24.86
CA GLN A 290 -16.37 0.71 26.31
C GLN A 290 -17.70 1.08 27.00
N SER A 291 -18.49 1.95 26.36
CA SER A 291 -19.68 2.55 26.96
C SER A 291 -20.97 1.80 26.64
N PHE A 292 -21.13 1.33 25.40
CA PHE A 292 -22.38 0.74 24.91
C PHE A 292 -22.20 -0.65 24.26
N GLY A 293 -21.00 -1.22 24.29
CA GLY A 293 -20.73 -2.53 23.72
C GLY A 293 -21.32 -3.65 24.57
N GLU A 294 -22.01 -4.59 23.92
CA GLU A 294 -22.67 -5.73 24.58
C GLU A 294 -21.69 -6.58 25.41
N ILE A 295 -20.42 -6.68 24.99
CA ILE A 295 -19.42 -7.44 25.76
C ILE A 295 -19.21 -6.80 27.14
N ASN A 296 -19.12 -5.48 27.22
CA ASN A 296 -18.96 -4.80 28.51
C ASN A 296 -20.23 -4.85 29.36
N LEU A 297 -21.41 -4.75 28.75
CA LEU A 297 -22.68 -4.88 29.47
C LEU A 297 -22.82 -6.28 30.11
N ILE A 298 -22.45 -7.34 29.38
CA ILE A 298 -22.47 -8.71 29.88
C ILE A 298 -21.43 -8.91 30.99
N LEU A 299 -20.20 -8.41 30.81
CA LEU A 299 -19.14 -8.53 31.82
C LEU A 299 -19.47 -7.77 33.10
N GLU A 300 -20.11 -6.61 33.00
CA GLU A 300 -20.59 -5.85 34.14
C GLU A 300 -21.70 -6.60 34.88
N ALA A 301 -22.69 -7.14 34.14
CA ALA A 301 -23.80 -7.89 34.74
C ALA A 301 -23.36 -9.18 35.44
N LEU A 302 -22.38 -9.91 34.87
CA LEU A 302 -21.94 -11.20 35.41
C LEU A 302 -20.82 -11.08 36.45
N PHE A 303 -19.92 -10.11 36.29
CA PHE A 303 -18.68 -10.03 37.06
C PHE A 303 -18.43 -8.64 37.67
N GLY A 304 -19.27 -7.64 37.40
CA GLY A 304 -19.10 -6.28 37.91
C GLY A 304 -17.91 -5.51 37.33
N VAL A 305 -17.39 -5.92 36.16
CA VAL A 305 -16.19 -5.32 35.55
C VAL A 305 -16.49 -4.77 34.15
N ARG A 306 -15.85 -3.64 33.80
CA ARG A 306 -15.91 -3.02 32.47
C ARG A 306 -14.50 -2.74 31.95
N PRO A 307 -13.86 -3.71 31.27
CA PRO A 307 -12.50 -3.51 30.78
C PRO A 307 -12.39 -2.38 29.75
N ASP A 308 -11.28 -1.66 29.80
CA ASP A 308 -10.96 -0.57 28.87
C ASP A 308 -10.29 -1.09 27.59
N TRP A 309 -11.10 -1.64 26.68
CA TRP A 309 -10.61 -2.29 25.46
C TRP A 309 -9.85 -1.38 24.50
N PHE A 310 -10.08 -0.06 24.53
CA PHE A 310 -9.44 0.88 23.60
C PHE A 310 -8.46 1.85 24.29
N THR A 311 -8.69 2.18 25.56
CA THR A 311 -7.86 3.15 26.28
C THR A 311 -6.66 2.49 26.99
N ASN A 312 -6.82 1.26 27.47
CA ASN A 312 -5.74 0.53 28.12
C ASN A 312 -4.99 -0.34 27.10
N GLY A 313 -3.68 -0.08 26.93
CA GLY A 313 -2.87 -0.78 25.94
C GLY A 313 -2.78 -2.31 26.15
N THR A 314 -2.82 -2.81 27.38
CA THR A 314 -2.78 -4.25 27.64
C THR A 314 -4.12 -4.90 27.28
N THR A 315 -5.22 -4.28 27.67
CA THR A 315 -6.57 -4.76 27.36
C THR A 315 -6.85 -4.72 25.85
N ALA A 316 -6.37 -3.69 25.16
CA ALA A 316 -6.45 -3.60 23.69
C ALA A 316 -5.68 -4.72 22.97
N ARG A 317 -4.50 -5.08 23.49
CA ARG A 317 -3.70 -6.22 22.99
C ARG A 317 -4.42 -7.56 23.20
N VAL A 318 -5.08 -7.74 24.33
CA VAL A 318 -5.90 -8.93 24.62
C VAL A 318 -7.09 -9.01 23.65
N MET A 319 -7.80 -7.90 23.45
CA MET A 319 -8.89 -7.83 22.46
C MET A 319 -8.41 -8.23 21.06
N LEU A 320 -7.27 -7.71 20.59
CA LEU A 320 -6.71 -8.09 19.30
C LEU A 320 -6.45 -9.59 19.21
N LEU A 321 -5.86 -10.20 20.24
CA LEU A 321 -5.61 -11.65 20.26
C LEU A 321 -6.91 -12.47 20.26
N ILE A 322 -7.95 -12.03 20.97
CA ILE A 322 -9.25 -12.69 20.99
C ILE A 322 -9.87 -12.68 19.59
N VAL A 323 -9.97 -11.50 18.97
CA VAL A 323 -10.58 -11.34 17.64
C VAL A 323 -9.75 -12.10 16.59
N ASN A 324 -8.43 -12.02 16.64
CA ASN A 324 -7.58 -12.75 15.71
C ASN A 324 -7.70 -14.27 15.88
N THR A 325 -7.82 -14.75 17.12
CA THR A 325 -8.03 -16.17 17.41
C THR A 325 -9.38 -16.62 16.83
N TRP A 326 -10.44 -15.83 17.02
CA TRP A 326 -11.77 -16.11 16.47
C TRP A 326 -11.76 -16.21 14.94
N LEU A 327 -11.05 -15.29 14.26
CA LEU A 327 -10.91 -15.31 12.80
C LEU A 327 -10.03 -16.46 12.30
N GLY A 328 -8.97 -16.80 13.03
CA GLY A 328 -7.91 -17.70 12.58
C GLY A 328 -8.07 -19.17 12.98
N TYR A 329 -8.78 -19.49 14.06
CA TYR A 329 -8.93 -20.88 14.50
C TYR A 329 -9.58 -21.79 13.45
N PRO A 330 -10.58 -21.36 12.63
CA PRO A 330 -11.21 -22.27 11.69
C PRO A 330 -10.26 -22.71 10.58
N TYR A 331 -9.35 -21.84 10.15
CA TYR A 331 -8.27 -22.18 9.23
C TYR A 331 -7.38 -23.29 9.80
N MET A 332 -6.91 -23.13 11.04
CA MET A 332 -6.09 -24.14 11.73
C MET A 332 -6.86 -25.44 11.95
N MET A 333 -8.15 -25.36 12.28
CA MET A 333 -9.05 -26.51 12.44
C MET A 333 -9.18 -27.31 11.15
N LEU A 334 -9.44 -26.65 10.01
CA LEU A 334 -9.58 -27.29 8.71
C LEU A 334 -8.31 -28.02 8.29
N LEU A 335 -7.16 -27.35 8.44
CA LEU A 335 -5.87 -27.97 8.18
C LEU A 335 -5.63 -29.17 9.11
N ALA A 336 -5.85 -28.99 10.42
CA ALA A 336 -5.59 -30.03 11.41
C ALA A 336 -6.45 -31.26 11.13
N MET A 337 -7.71 -31.06 10.70
CA MET A 337 -8.57 -32.17 10.30
C MET A 337 -7.96 -32.98 9.14
N GLY A 338 -7.42 -32.33 8.11
CA GLY A 338 -6.76 -33.02 6.99
C GLY A 338 -5.55 -33.83 7.42
N PHE A 339 -4.68 -33.27 8.26
CA PHE A 339 -3.50 -33.99 8.75
C PHE A 339 -3.82 -35.11 9.74
N LEU A 340 -4.83 -34.93 10.59
CA LEU A 340 -5.29 -35.98 11.50
C LEU A 340 -5.83 -37.21 10.75
N GLN A 341 -6.42 -37.03 9.57
CA GLN A 341 -6.90 -38.12 8.71
C GLN A 341 -5.75 -38.89 8.04
N ALA A 342 -4.57 -38.28 7.89
CA ALA A 342 -3.40 -38.94 7.31
C ALA A 342 -2.69 -39.90 8.30
N VAL A 343 -3.00 -39.81 9.60
CA VAL A 343 -2.44 -40.68 10.63
C VAL A 343 -3.09 -42.07 10.53
N PRO A 344 -2.33 -43.16 10.26
CA PRO A 344 -2.89 -44.51 10.17
C PRO A 344 -3.61 -44.92 11.45
N GLU A 345 -4.84 -45.44 11.32
CA GLU A 345 -5.64 -45.89 12.46
C GLU A 345 -4.98 -47.05 13.22
N ASP A 346 -4.17 -47.86 12.56
CA ASP A 346 -3.48 -49.00 13.18
C ASP A 346 -2.47 -48.56 14.24
N HIS A 347 -1.86 -47.37 14.11
CA HIS A 347 -1.00 -46.80 15.16
C HIS A 347 -1.79 -46.52 16.45
N LYS A 348 -3.03 -46.01 16.32
CA LYS A 348 -3.92 -45.70 17.46
C LYS A 348 -4.44 -47.00 18.09
N LYS A 349 -4.81 -47.99 17.28
CA LYS A 349 -5.28 -49.31 17.74
C LYS A 349 -4.19 -50.08 18.47
N ALA A 350 -2.97 -50.11 17.95
CA ALA A 350 -1.84 -50.79 18.59
C ALA A 350 -1.59 -50.22 20.00
N ALA A 351 -1.59 -48.91 20.15
CA ALA A 351 -1.42 -48.27 21.46
C ALA A 351 -2.59 -48.52 22.41
N ALA A 352 -3.82 -48.61 21.90
CA ALA A 352 -4.98 -48.98 22.71
C ALA A 352 -4.88 -50.43 23.23
N LEU A 353 -4.34 -51.35 22.43
CA LEU A 353 -4.06 -52.73 22.87
C LEU A 353 -3.00 -52.78 24.00
N GLU A 354 -2.04 -51.86 24.00
CA GLU A 354 -1.08 -51.67 25.09
C GLU A 354 -1.65 -50.91 26.32
N GLY A 355 -2.95 -50.60 26.32
CA GLY A 355 -3.62 -49.91 27.42
C GLY A 355 -3.34 -48.40 27.49
N ALA A 356 -2.85 -47.78 26.42
CA ALA A 356 -2.66 -46.33 26.37
C ALA A 356 -4.00 -45.59 26.39
N SER A 357 -4.14 -44.60 27.29
CA SER A 357 -5.32 -43.72 27.33
C SER A 357 -5.39 -42.81 26.10
N ALA A 358 -6.58 -42.29 25.76
CA ALA A 358 -6.77 -41.42 24.59
C ALA A 358 -5.87 -40.17 24.61
N LEU A 359 -5.65 -39.57 25.79
CA LEU A 359 -4.73 -38.44 25.95
C LEU A 359 -3.27 -38.86 25.69
N ARG A 360 -2.86 -40.03 26.18
CA ARG A 360 -1.52 -40.56 25.90
C ARG A 360 -1.35 -40.81 24.41
N VAL A 361 -2.30 -41.48 23.75
CA VAL A 361 -2.29 -41.72 22.30
C VAL A 361 -2.19 -40.40 21.54
N PHE A 362 -2.94 -39.37 21.94
CA PHE A 362 -2.87 -38.06 21.30
C PHE A 362 -1.49 -37.42 21.41
N PHE A 363 -0.94 -37.26 22.61
CA PHE A 363 0.33 -36.55 22.80
C PHE A 363 1.57 -37.34 22.36
N THR A 364 1.51 -38.67 22.35
CA THR A 364 2.68 -39.52 22.05
C THR A 364 2.68 -40.10 20.64
N ILE A 365 1.53 -40.22 19.97
CA ILE A 365 1.41 -40.83 18.65
C ILE A 365 0.86 -39.83 17.63
N THR A 366 -0.34 -39.32 17.87
CA THR A 366 -1.04 -38.47 16.89
C THR A 366 -0.34 -37.12 16.69
N LEU A 367 -0.12 -36.37 17.78
CA LEU A 367 0.46 -35.03 17.73
C LEU A 367 1.88 -35.04 17.13
N PRO A 368 2.80 -35.94 17.53
CA PRO A 368 4.13 -36.00 16.93
C PRO A 368 4.15 -36.34 15.44
N GLN A 369 3.15 -37.05 14.92
CA GLN A 369 3.03 -37.38 13.49
C GLN A 369 2.48 -36.21 12.66
N ILE A 370 1.54 -35.43 13.22
CA ILE A 370 0.97 -34.28 12.49
C ILE A 370 1.86 -33.03 12.54
N ILE A 371 2.65 -32.82 13.60
CA ILE A 371 3.44 -31.59 13.76
C ILE A 371 4.42 -31.36 12.59
N PRO A 372 5.27 -32.32 12.17
CA PRO A 372 6.24 -32.08 11.10
C PRO A 372 5.64 -31.55 9.79
N PRO A 373 4.55 -32.13 9.23
CA PRO A 373 3.94 -31.59 8.02
C PRO A 373 3.07 -30.34 8.27
N PHE A 374 2.59 -30.11 9.51
CA PHE A 374 1.83 -28.90 9.86
C PHE A 374 2.71 -27.66 10.00
N LEU A 375 3.98 -27.88 10.27
CA LEU A 375 4.91 -26.86 10.71
C LEU A 375 5.19 -25.73 9.72
N PRO A 376 5.38 -25.99 8.41
CA PRO A 376 5.54 -24.91 7.44
C PRO A 376 4.31 -23.98 7.42
N LEU A 377 3.12 -24.51 7.71
CA LEU A 377 1.87 -23.73 7.78
C LEU A 377 1.82 -22.85 9.02
N MET A 378 2.36 -23.31 10.15
CA MET A 378 2.52 -22.47 11.35
C MET A 378 3.53 -21.33 11.11
N ILE A 379 4.62 -21.59 10.38
CA ILE A 379 5.59 -20.56 9.99
C ILE A 379 4.94 -19.54 9.05
N ALA A 380 4.18 -20.01 8.05
CA ALA A 380 3.44 -19.14 7.16
C ALA A 380 2.40 -18.30 7.92
N SER A 381 1.69 -18.90 8.89
CA SER A 381 0.74 -18.20 9.76
C SER A 381 1.43 -17.18 10.67
N PHE A 382 2.64 -17.46 11.16
CA PHE A 382 3.44 -16.48 11.89
C PHE A 382 3.78 -15.28 11.00
N ALA A 383 4.30 -15.52 9.79
CA ALA A 383 4.64 -14.46 8.84
C ALA A 383 3.42 -13.63 8.42
N PHE A 384 2.26 -14.26 8.25
CA PHE A 384 0.98 -13.58 8.01
C PHE A 384 0.60 -12.68 9.19
N ASN A 385 0.61 -13.21 10.42
CA ASN A 385 0.22 -12.44 11.60
C ASN A 385 1.22 -11.32 11.93
N PHE A 386 2.50 -11.49 11.62
CA PHE A 386 3.52 -10.44 11.74
C PHE A 386 3.16 -9.20 10.91
N ASN A 387 2.46 -9.38 9.79
CA ASN A 387 2.06 -8.34 8.87
C ASN A 387 0.53 -8.14 8.79
N ASN A 388 -0.23 -8.50 9.84
CA ASN A 388 -1.69 -8.43 9.84
C ASN A 388 -2.21 -6.99 10.04
N LEU A 389 -1.93 -6.16 9.04
CA LEU A 389 -2.29 -4.74 8.99
C LEU A 389 -3.80 -4.54 9.12
N VAL A 390 -4.58 -5.35 8.40
CA VAL A 390 -6.04 -5.20 8.29
C VAL A 390 -6.71 -5.30 9.66
N LEU A 391 -6.33 -6.27 10.49
CA LEU A 391 -6.90 -6.41 11.82
C LEU A 391 -6.60 -5.20 12.70
N VAL A 392 -5.33 -4.78 12.76
CA VAL A 392 -4.89 -3.70 13.65
C VAL A 392 -5.52 -2.37 13.24
N LEU A 393 -5.55 -2.07 11.94
CA LEU A 393 -6.08 -0.81 11.41
C LEU A 393 -7.59 -0.71 11.62
N LEU A 394 -8.34 -1.76 11.28
CA LEU A 394 -9.80 -1.73 11.38
C LEU A 394 -10.31 -1.79 12.82
N LEU A 395 -9.68 -2.61 13.67
CA LEU A 395 -10.14 -2.79 15.04
C LEU A 395 -9.72 -1.61 15.93
N THR A 396 -8.42 -1.33 15.97
CA THR A 396 -7.81 -0.41 16.96
C THR A 396 -7.19 0.85 16.35
N ASN A 397 -6.98 0.90 15.04
CA ASN A 397 -6.16 1.91 14.36
C ASN A 397 -4.76 2.09 14.99
N GLY A 398 -4.21 0.99 15.53
CA GLY A 398 -2.94 0.96 16.28
C GLY A 398 -2.99 1.54 17.70
N GLY A 399 -4.10 2.13 18.13
CA GLY A 399 -4.25 2.74 19.45
C GLY A 399 -4.26 1.77 20.63
N PRO A 400 -4.20 2.27 21.89
CA PRO A 400 -4.08 3.69 22.27
C PRO A 400 -2.69 4.26 21.97
N ASP A 401 -2.58 5.58 21.82
CA ASP A 401 -1.32 6.24 21.45
C ASP A 401 -0.23 6.09 22.53
N ILE A 402 1.02 6.09 22.08
CA ILE A 402 2.21 6.14 22.94
C ILE A 402 2.56 7.62 23.13
N PRO A 403 2.44 8.18 24.35
CA PRO A 403 2.74 9.59 24.59
C PRO A 403 4.20 9.94 24.27
N GLY A 404 4.42 11.12 23.69
CA GLY A 404 5.77 11.66 23.47
C GLY A 404 6.49 11.13 22.23
N THR A 405 5.80 10.42 21.32
CA THR A 405 6.39 10.01 20.05
C THR A 405 6.30 11.13 19.01
N VAL A 406 7.41 11.40 18.32
CA VAL A 406 7.47 12.41 17.24
C VAL A 406 6.66 11.94 16.03
N ILE A 407 6.72 10.65 15.73
CA ILE A 407 5.89 9.99 14.74
C ILE A 407 4.75 9.32 15.50
N PRO A 408 3.47 9.56 15.14
CA PRO A 408 2.33 8.91 15.79
C PRO A 408 2.50 7.39 15.81
N ALA A 409 2.53 6.83 17.02
CA ALA A 409 2.69 5.40 17.25
C ALA A 409 1.75 4.99 18.37
N GLY A 410 1.14 3.81 18.25
CA GLY A 410 0.22 3.31 19.26
C GLY A 410 0.66 1.99 19.86
N ARG A 411 0.07 1.64 21.01
CA ARG A 411 0.46 0.48 21.82
C ARG A 411 0.10 -0.85 21.18
N THR A 412 -0.81 -0.87 20.22
CA THR A 412 -1.19 -2.09 19.50
C THR A 412 -0.63 -2.14 18.08
N ASP A 413 0.09 -1.10 17.64
CA ASP A 413 0.77 -1.13 16.35
C ASP A 413 1.64 -2.35 16.19
N ILE A 414 1.53 -2.99 15.04
CA ILE A 414 2.57 -3.86 14.52
C ILE A 414 3.45 -3.07 13.56
N LEU A 415 4.63 -3.60 13.22
CA LEU A 415 5.55 -2.91 12.32
C LEU A 415 4.88 -2.52 10.99
N ALA A 416 3.99 -3.37 10.47
CA ALA A 416 3.24 -3.06 9.25
C ALA A 416 2.28 -1.87 9.41
N SER A 417 1.53 -1.77 10.52
CA SER A 417 0.60 -0.64 10.75
C SER A 417 1.33 0.66 11.04
N PHE A 418 2.43 0.59 11.78
CA PHE A 418 3.30 1.75 11.99
C PHE A 418 3.90 2.27 10.68
N THR A 419 4.42 1.37 9.84
CA THR A 419 4.97 1.72 8.52
C THR A 419 3.90 2.31 7.61
N TYR A 420 2.69 1.73 7.62
CA TYR A 420 1.55 2.22 6.84
C TYR A 420 1.18 3.65 7.23
N ARG A 421 1.03 3.94 8.53
CA ARG A 421 0.68 5.29 9.00
C ARG A 421 1.70 6.34 8.58
N MET A 422 2.98 6.02 8.73
CA MET A 422 4.09 6.87 8.29
C MET A 422 4.10 7.12 6.77
N ALA A 423 3.59 6.16 5.99
CA ALA A 423 3.56 6.24 4.54
C ALA A 423 2.31 6.97 3.99
N PHE A 424 1.18 6.94 4.69
CA PHE A 424 -0.11 7.30 4.10
C PHE A 424 -1.02 8.24 4.92
N ASP A 425 -0.86 8.34 6.24
CA ASP A 425 -1.79 9.12 7.08
C ASP A 425 -1.27 10.51 7.46
N ASP A 426 0.05 10.72 7.46
CA ASP A 426 0.67 11.93 8.02
C ASP A 426 0.88 13.05 6.98
N SER A 427 0.93 14.32 7.42
CA SER A 427 1.01 15.54 6.57
C SER A 427 2.30 15.68 5.75
N GLY A 428 3.19 14.69 5.81
CA GLY A 428 4.39 14.57 4.99
C GLY A 428 4.69 13.11 4.70
N THR A 429 3.88 12.45 3.87
CA THR A 429 4.00 11.02 3.53
C THR A 429 5.40 10.67 3.03
N GLN A 430 6.06 9.69 3.67
CA GLN A 430 7.45 9.33 3.40
C GLN A 430 7.55 7.93 2.78
N PHE A 431 7.16 7.81 1.52
CA PHE A 431 7.16 6.52 0.81
C PHE A 431 8.54 5.86 0.77
N GLY A 432 9.61 6.63 0.62
CA GLY A 432 10.98 6.14 0.64
C GLY A 432 11.36 5.57 1.99
N LEU A 433 11.10 6.29 3.09
CA LEU A 433 11.33 5.78 4.43
C LEU A 433 10.51 4.51 4.71
N ALA A 434 9.27 4.46 4.25
CA ALA A 434 8.42 3.27 4.35
C ALA A 434 8.97 2.08 3.55
N GLY A 435 9.54 2.32 2.37
CA GLY A 435 10.27 1.32 1.58
C GLY A 435 11.48 0.75 2.33
N ALA A 436 12.25 1.61 3.00
CA ALA A 436 13.39 1.21 3.81
C ALA A 436 12.97 0.36 5.02
N ILE A 437 11.93 0.77 5.75
CA ILE A 437 11.38 -0.04 6.87
C ILE A 437 10.82 -1.38 6.34
N THR A 438 10.19 -1.40 5.17
CA THR A 438 9.67 -2.64 4.56
C THR A 438 10.79 -3.63 4.26
N LEU A 439 11.96 -3.17 3.78
CA LEU A 439 13.14 -4.04 3.64
C LEU A 439 13.56 -4.64 4.98
N ILE A 440 13.62 -3.83 6.03
CA ILE A 440 13.99 -4.30 7.38
C ILE A 440 12.99 -5.35 7.88
N ILE A 441 11.68 -5.09 7.74
CA ILE A 441 10.62 -6.04 8.06
C ILE A 441 10.81 -7.35 7.28
N PHE A 442 11.05 -7.27 5.98
CA PHE A 442 11.28 -8.44 5.14
C PHE A 442 12.47 -9.26 5.63
N LEU A 443 13.62 -8.63 5.90
CA LEU A 443 14.81 -9.30 6.40
C LEU A 443 14.57 -9.96 7.76
N ILE A 444 13.86 -9.29 8.66
CA ILE A 444 13.48 -9.82 9.98
C ILE A 444 12.58 -11.05 9.81
N VAL A 445 11.49 -10.94 9.06
CA VAL A 445 10.53 -12.04 8.87
C VAL A 445 11.18 -13.22 8.15
N ALA A 446 12.00 -12.96 7.12
CA ALA A 446 12.73 -14.00 6.39
C ALA A 446 13.72 -14.72 7.31
N THR A 447 14.50 -13.97 8.10
CA THR A 447 15.47 -14.53 9.06
C THR A 447 14.77 -15.34 10.14
N MET A 448 13.70 -14.79 10.75
CA MET A 448 12.93 -15.50 11.77
C MET A 448 12.28 -16.76 11.21
N SER A 449 11.72 -16.71 9.99
CA SER A 449 11.11 -17.86 9.34
C SER A 449 12.14 -18.94 9.03
N TYR A 450 13.32 -18.55 8.55
CA TYR A 450 14.43 -19.46 8.30
C TYR A 450 14.95 -20.10 9.59
N LEU A 451 15.18 -19.31 10.64
CA LEU A 451 15.61 -19.81 11.95
C LEU A 451 14.58 -20.77 12.55
N ASN A 452 13.29 -20.45 12.44
CA ASN A 452 12.22 -21.32 12.89
C ASN A 452 12.25 -22.65 12.13
N PHE A 453 12.31 -22.60 10.79
CA PHE A 453 12.43 -23.78 9.94
C PHE A 453 13.63 -24.66 10.31
N VAL A 454 14.82 -24.07 10.51
CA VAL A 454 16.03 -24.80 10.89
C VAL A 454 15.93 -25.39 12.29
N ALA A 455 15.49 -24.61 13.28
CA ALA A 455 15.36 -25.07 14.67
C ALA A 455 14.41 -26.27 14.76
N LEU A 456 13.30 -26.20 14.03
CA LEU A 456 12.31 -27.24 14.02
C LEU A 456 12.73 -28.49 13.24
N ARG A 457 13.43 -28.32 12.10
CA ARG A 457 14.02 -29.45 11.36
C ARG A 457 15.06 -30.19 12.22
N ARG A 458 15.87 -29.46 12.99
CA ARG A 458 16.81 -30.05 13.97
C ARG A 458 16.09 -30.78 15.09
N ALA A 459 14.98 -30.25 15.61
CA ALA A 459 14.16 -30.93 16.62
C ALA A 459 13.54 -32.23 16.08
N ALA A 460 13.06 -32.24 14.84
CA ALA A 460 12.54 -33.44 14.17
C ALA A 460 13.63 -34.49 13.89
N ALA A 461 14.82 -34.06 13.46
CA ALA A 461 15.97 -34.94 13.24
C ALA A 461 16.43 -35.63 14.55
N ARG A 462 16.53 -34.87 15.66
CA ARG A 462 16.87 -35.41 16.99
C ARG A 462 15.89 -36.47 17.49
N ARG A 463 14.59 -36.33 17.17
CA ARG A 463 13.55 -37.32 17.55
C ARG A 463 13.54 -38.57 16.67
N SER A 464 14.06 -38.49 15.45
CA SER A 464 14.07 -39.61 14.49
C SER A 464 15.39 -40.38 14.44
N GLY A 465 16.38 -40.02 15.27
CA GLY A 465 17.70 -40.67 15.30
C GLY A 465 18.53 -40.49 14.03
N ARG A 466 18.10 -39.65 13.08
CA ARG A 466 18.84 -39.35 11.85
C ARG A 466 19.64 -38.06 11.99
N PRO A 467 20.92 -38.01 11.54
CA PRO A 467 21.70 -36.78 11.58
C PRO A 467 21.08 -35.71 10.67
N ALA A 468 21.06 -34.46 11.15
CA ALA A 468 20.58 -33.33 10.38
C ALA A 468 21.58 -33.01 9.26
N ALA A 469 21.17 -33.20 8.00
CA ALA A 469 21.94 -32.79 6.82
C ALA A 469 21.69 -31.33 6.46
#